data_AF-A0A0M8VYD8-F1
#
_entry.id   AF-A0A0M8VYD8-F1
#
_cell.length_a   1.000
_cell.length_b   1.000
_cell.length_c   1.000
_cell.angle_alpha   90.00
_cell.angle_beta   90.00
_cell.angle_gamma   90.00
#
_symmetry.space_group_name_H-M   'P 1'
#
loop_
_entity.id
_entity.type
_entity.pdbx_description
1 polymer ?
#
loop_
_entity_poly.entity_id
_entity_poly.type
_entity_poly.pdbx_seq_one_letter_code
_entity_poly.pdbx_strand_id
1 'polypeptide(L)'
;MLTDPALTGMSRSDFDHLVAISEPYWDALAEAAFQRRFHRPRSYLHPQTSSLDHYHRLLTALLRRRRAATSTLLAQLLNVSRTNLSNQFQDGHRILDLHRVAVTPLPGTPARTLAQLQARLALRGDTCTDQL
;
A
#
# COMPACT_ATOMS: atom_id res chain seq x y z
N MET A 1 -5.23 11.09 -6.24
CA MET A 1 -6.27 10.11 -6.62
C MET A 1 -6.13 8.80 -5.85
N LEU A 2 -4.96 8.12 -5.87
CA LEU A 2 -4.81 6.84 -5.15
C LEU A 2 -4.85 6.97 -3.62
N THR A 3 -4.48 8.13 -3.11
CA THR A 3 -4.50 8.52 -1.68
C THR A 3 -5.86 9.05 -1.24
N ASP A 4 -6.90 8.85 -2.05
CA ASP A 4 -8.24 9.31 -1.73
C ASP A 4 -8.81 8.54 -0.53
N PRO A 5 -9.36 9.23 0.50
CA PRO A 5 -9.93 8.58 1.68
C PRO A 5 -11.01 7.52 1.37
N ALA A 6 -11.77 7.67 0.28
CA ALA A 6 -12.75 6.67 -0.11
C ALA A 6 -12.08 5.36 -0.57
N LEU A 7 -10.85 5.41 -1.10
CA LEU A 7 -10.07 4.24 -1.51
C LEU A 7 -9.19 3.69 -0.41
N THR A 8 -8.56 4.55 0.39
CA THR A 8 -7.63 4.14 1.47
C THR A 8 -8.38 3.76 2.75
N GLY A 9 -9.55 4.38 3.00
CA GLY A 9 -10.31 4.24 4.22
C GLY A 9 -9.77 5.06 5.40
N MET A 10 -8.81 5.96 5.15
CA MET A 10 -8.21 6.83 6.15
C MET A 10 -8.02 8.22 5.57
N SER A 11 -7.95 9.24 6.42
CA SER A 11 -7.66 10.60 5.95
C SER A 11 -6.26 10.66 5.33
N ARG A 12 -6.01 11.68 4.50
CA ARG A 12 -4.67 11.88 3.91
C ARG A 12 -3.62 12.15 4.98
N SER A 13 -3.96 12.92 6.00
CA SER A 13 -3.08 13.19 7.15
C SER A 13 -2.76 11.94 7.95
N ASP A 14 -3.74 11.04 8.17
CA ASP A 14 -3.48 9.77 8.87
C ASP A 14 -2.55 8.88 8.04
N PHE A 15 -2.72 8.88 6.71
CA PHE A 15 -1.84 8.15 5.82
C PHE A 15 -0.42 8.72 5.84
N ASP A 16 -0.26 10.04 5.74
CA ASP A 16 1.05 10.69 5.76
C ASP A 16 1.76 10.46 7.11
N HIS A 17 1.02 10.54 8.22
CA HIS A 17 1.54 10.19 9.55
C HIS A 17 1.96 8.72 9.62
N LEU A 18 1.14 7.80 9.10
CA LEU A 18 1.45 6.37 9.05
C LEU A 18 2.74 6.12 8.24
N VAL A 19 2.92 6.81 7.12
CA VAL A 19 4.13 6.72 6.29
C VAL A 19 5.36 7.15 7.10
N ALA A 20 5.29 8.32 7.77
CA ALA A 20 6.39 8.86 8.55
C ALA A 20 6.81 7.92 9.70
N ILE A 21 5.85 7.38 10.46
CA ILE A 21 6.18 6.45 11.55
C ILE A 21 6.65 5.08 11.06
N SER A 22 6.33 4.71 9.81
CA SER A 22 6.69 3.42 9.21
C SER A 22 8.09 3.40 8.61
N GLU A 23 8.69 4.56 8.32
CA GLU A 23 10.01 4.69 7.68
C GLU A 23 11.09 3.78 8.31
N PRO A 24 11.34 3.78 9.63
CA PRO A 24 12.38 2.94 10.23
C PRO A 24 12.12 1.43 10.14
N TYR A 25 10.86 1.01 9.98
CA TYR A 25 10.50 -0.41 9.94
C TYR A 25 10.88 -1.07 8.61
N TRP A 26 10.94 -0.30 7.52
CA TRP A 26 11.28 -0.85 6.21
C TRP A 26 12.70 -1.42 6.17
N ASP A 27 13.65 -0.72 6.77
CA ASP A 27 15.03 -1.19 6.85
C ASP A 27 15.18 -2.40 7.76
N ALA A 28 14.46 -2.43 8.89
CA ALA A 28 14.42 -3.59 9.77
C ALA A 28 13.86 -4.84 9.06
N LEU A 29 12.82 -4.69 8.24
CA LEU A 29 12.26 -5.79 7.45
C LEU A 29 13.22 -6.25 6.35
N ALA A 30 13.90 -5.32 5.68
CA ALA A 30 14.91 -5.65 4.68
C ALA A 30 16.09 -6.42 5.30
N GLU A 31 16.55 -6.00 6.48
CA GLU A 31 17.60 -6.69 7.24
C GLU A 31 17.15 -8.09 7.67
N ALA A 32 15.95 -8.22 8.24
CA ALA A 32 15.40 -9.50 8.63
C ALA A 32 15.27 -10.46 7.43
N ALA A 33 14.83 -9.97 6.27
CA ALA A 33 14.77 -10.76 5.04
C ALA A 33 16.16 -11.21 4.56
N PHE A 34 17.16 -10.34 4.65
CA PHE A 34 18.55 -10.66 4.32
C PHE A 34 19.12 -11.73 5.26
N GLN A 35 18.98 -11.54 6.56
CA GLN A 35 19.45 -12.48 7.58
C GLN A 35 18.80 -13.86 7.43
N ARG A 36 17.50 -13.91 7.10
CA ARG A 36 16.82 -15.18 6.83
C ARG A 36 17.38 -15.94 5.63
N ARG A 37 17.91 -15.23 4.63
CA ARG A 37 18.43 -15.83 3.40
C ARG A 37 19.91 -16.18 3.48
N PHE A 38 20.71 -15.36 4.15
CA PHE A 38 22.17 -15.46 4.16
C PHE A 38 22.76 -15.80 5.52
N HIS A 39 21.92 -15.92 6.57
CA HIS A 39 22.30 -16.28 7.94
C HIS A 39 23.42 -15.41 8.54
N ARG A 40 23.52 -14.15 8.10
CA ARG A 40 24.52 -13.18 8.57
C ARG A 40 23.95 -11.77 8.49
N PRO A 41 24.44 -10.83 9.33
CA PRO A 41 24.05 -9.43 9.22
C PRO A 41 24.53 -8.84 7.89
N ARG A 42 23.77 -7.88 7.37
CA ARG A 42 24.15 -7.18 6.14
C ARG A 42 25.34 -6.27 6.42
N SER A 43 26.45 -6.48 5.70
CA SER A 43 27.69 -5.71 5.91
C SER A 43 27.60 -4.23 5.49
N TYR A 44 26.52 -3.83 4.82
CA TYR A 44 26.27 -2.45 4.38
C TYR A 44 24.75 -2.21 4.22
N LEU A 45 24.25 -1.02 4.60
CA LEU A 45 22.92 -0.53 4.23
C LEU A 45 22.90 -0.26 2.72
N HIS A 46 22.90 -1.32 1.92
CA HIS A 46 22.71 -1.13 0.48
C HIS A 46 21.30 -0.53 0.31
N PRO A 47 21.17 0.62 -0.38
CA PRO A 47 19.90 1.30 -0.56
C PRO A 47 18.88 0.27 -1.06
N GLN A 48 17.71 0.26 -0.43
CA GLN A 48 16.68 -0.74 -0.72
C GLN A 48 16.51 -0.86 -2.23
N THR A 49 16.71 -2.06 -2.77
CA THR A 49 16.73 -2.34 -4.21
C THR A 49 15.37 -2.16 -4.90
N SER A 50 14.36 -1.65 -4.19
CA SER A 50 13.08 -1.34 -4.80
C SER A 50 13.05 0.12 -5.19
N SER A 51 12.88 0.34 -6.50
CA SER A 51 12.63 1.65 -7.12
C SER A 51 11.37 2.35 -6.58
N LEU A 52 10.57 1.68 -5.76
CA LEU A 52 9.39 2.27 -5.13
C LEU A 52 9.77 2.94 -3.83
N ASP A 53 9.33 4.18 -3.71
CA ASP A 53 9.35 4.92 -2.46
C ASP A 53 8.47 4.25 -1.39
N HIS A 54 8.84 4.40 -0.11
CA HIS A 54 8.13 3.84 1.05
C HIS A 54 6.66 4.27 1.08
N TYR A 55 6.37 5.51 0.68
CA TYR A 55 5.02 6.03 0.48
C TYR A 55 4.18 5.13 -0.43
N HIS A 56 4.69 4.82 -1.63
CA HIS A 56 4.00 4.02 -2.63
C HIS A 56 3.88 2.55 -2.21
N ARG A 57 4.89 2.01 -1.51
CA ARG A 57 4.83 0.65 -0.98
C ARG A 57 3.71 0.50 0.05
N LEU A 58 3.57 1.46 0.96
CA LEU A 58 2.52 1.44 1.96
C LEU A 58 1.14 1.69 1.35
N LEU A 59 1.05 2.64 0.41
CA LEU A 59 -0.20 2.95 -0.29
C LEU A 59 -0.74 1.72 -1.04
N THR A 60 0.12 1.02 -1.77
CA THR A 60 -0.30 -0.15 -2.54
C THR A 60 -0.67 -1.33 -1.65
N ALA A 61 0.05 -1.55 -0.54
CA ALA A 61 -0.32 -2.55 0.46
C ALA A 61 -1.69 -2.24 1.08
N LEU A 62 -1.97 -0.97 1.39
CA LEU A 62 -3.26 -0.55 1.91
C LEU A 62 -4.39 -0.81 0.91
N LEU A 63 -4.23 -0.36 -0.34
CA LEU A 63 -5.22 -0.58 -1.41
C LEU A 63 -5.45 -2.07 -1.69
N ARG A 64 -4.41 -2.90 -1.56
CA ARG A 64 -4.50 -4.35 -1.71
C ARG A 64 -5.28 -4.98 -0.57
N ARG A 65 -4.99 -4.60 0.69
CA ARG A 65 -5.71 -5.07 1.89
C ARG A 65 -7.18 -4.69 1.81
N ARG A 66 -7.47 -3.51 1.28
CA ARG A 66 -8.83 -3.00 1.07
C ARG A 66 -9.55 -3.59 -0.15
N ARG A 67 -8.90 -4.43 -0.96
CA ARG A 67 -9.45 -4.96 -2.22
C ARG A 67 -9.90 -3.86 -3.20
N ALA A 68 -9.26 -2.69 -3.14
CA ALA A 68 -9.58 -1.54 -3.98
C ALA A 68 -9.18 -1.78 -5.44
N ALA A 69 -7.99 -2.34 -5.66
CA ALA A 69 -7.39 -2.57 -6.97
C ALA A 69 -6.69 -3.94 -7.05
N THR A 70 -6.54 -4.44 -8.27
CA THR A 70 -5.71 -5.62 -8.55
C THR A 70 -4.23 -5.27 -8.53
N SER A 71 -3.38 -6.24 -8.19
CA SER A 71 -1.92 -6.07 -8.22
C SER A 71 -1.42 -5.71 -9.62
N THR A 72 -2.06 -6.21 -10.68
CA THR A 72 -1.73 -5.86 -12.07
C THR A 72 -1.98 -4.39 -12.36
N LEU A 73 -3.14 -3.87 -11.97
CA LEU A 73 -3.46 -2.45 -12.14
C LEU A 73 -2.49 -1.56 -11.33
N LEU A 74 -2.19 -1.93 -10.08
CA LEU A 74 -1.25 -1.17 -9.24
C LEU A 74 0.16 -1.16 -9.83
N ALA A 75 0.62 -2.29 -10.38
CA ALA A 75 1.91 -2.38 -11.06
C ALA A 75 1.97 -1.49 -12.31
N GLN A 76 0.89 -1.47 -13.10
CA GLN A 76 0.78 -0.58 -14.27
C GLN A 76 0.78 0.90 -13.87
N LEU A 77 0.02 1.29 -12.84
CA LEU A 77 -0.08 2.68 -12.38
C LEU A 77 1.22 3.23 -11.81
N LEU A 78 2.06 2.35 -11.24
CA LEU A 78 3.36 2.72 -10.68
C LEU A 78 4.53 2.44 -11.65
N ASN A 79 4.24 1.94 -12.86
CA ASN A 79 5.24 1.55 -13.84
C ASN A 79 6.33 0.60 -13.29
N VAL A 80 5.92 -0.39 -12.48
CA VAL A 80 6.81 -1.39 -11.87
C VAL A 80 6.45 -2.81 -12.26
N SER A 81 7.39 -3.74 -12.13
CA SER A 81 7.11 -5.16 -12.36
C SER A 81 6.19 -5.72 -11.28
N ARG A 82 5.25 -6.59 -11.68
CA ARG A 82 4.34 -7.28 -10.76
C ARG A 82 5.07 -8.06 -9.67
N THR A 83 6.22 -8.67 -10.01
CA THR A 83 7.04 -9.44 -9.08
C THR A 83 7.66 -8.55 -8.02
N ASN A 84 8.21 -7.39 -8.41
CA ASN A 84 8.76 -6.43 -7.44
C ASN A 84 7.68 -6.00 -6.45
N LEU A 85 6.51 -5.62 -6.96
CA LEU A 85 5.37 -5.18 -6.15
C LEU A 85 4.85 -6.29 -5.22
N SER A 86 4.85 -7.55 -5.67
CA SER A 86 4.37 -8.68 -4.88
C SER A 86 5.22 -8.92 -3.62
N ASN A 87 6.54 -8.74 -3.73
CA ASN A 87 7.43 -8.81 -2.58
C ASN A 87 7.16 -7.65 -1.61
N GLN A 88 6.99 -6.42 -2.15
CA GLN A 88 6.71 -5.25 -1.32
C GLN A 88 5.37 -5.32 -0.58
N PHE A 89 4.36 -6.03 -1.13
CA PHE A 89 3.08 -6.22 -0.43
C PHE A 89 3.22 -6.95 0.89
N GLN A 90 4.09 -7.96 0.98
CA GLN A 90 4.25 -8.73 2.21
C GLN A 90 4.79 -7.86 3.34
N ASP A 91 5.80 -7.05 3.04
CA ASP A 91 6.41 -6.14 4.00
C ASP A 91 5.45 -5.00 4.37
N GLY A 92 4.74 -4.43 3.39
CA GLY A 92 3.71 -3.42 3.66
C GLY A 92 2.55 -3.96 4.51
N HIS A 93 2.09 -5.20 4.29
CA HIS A 93 1.07 -5.81 5.15
C HIS A 93 1.56 -6.01 6.59
N ARG A 94 2.82 -6.45 6.78
CA ARG A 94 3.41 -6.55 8.12
C ARG A 94 3.43 -5.20 8.83
N ILE A 95 3.79 -4.13 8.14
CA ILE A 95 3.78 -2.77 8.72
C ILE A 95 2.37 -2.35 9.11
N LEU A 96 1.37 -2.59 8.25
CA LEU A 96 -0.03 -2.32 8.59
C LEU A 96 -0.50 -3.13 9.81
N ASP A 97 -0.05 -4.38 9.94
CA ASP A 97 -0.35 -5.22 11.11
C ASP A 97 0.35 -4.72 12.39
N LEU A 98 1.61 -4.30 12.30
CA LEU A 98 2.36 -3.71 13.41
C LEU A 98 1.67 -2.46 13.96
N HIS A 99 1.19 -1.58 13.07
CA HIS A 99 0.43 -0.39 13.45
C HIS A 99 -1.04 -0.66 13.74
N ARG A 100 -1.48 -1.93 13.73
CA ARG A 100 -2.88 -2.35 14.00
C ARG A 100 -3.91 -1.60 13.13
N VAL A 101 -3.55 -1.33 11.87
CA VAL A 101 -4.44 -0.63 10.94
C VAL A 101 -5.59 -1.56 10.54
N ALA A 102 -6.77 -1.31 11.11
CA ALA A 102 -7.99 -2.01 10.73
C ALA A 102 -8.48 -1.49 9.38
N VAL A 103 -8.40 -2.34 8.35
CA VAL A 103 -8.77 -1.98 6.98
C VAL A 103 -10.08 -2.68 6.62
N THR A 104 -11.18 -1.92 6.55
CA THR A 104 -12.47 -2.43 6.07
C THR A 104 -12.40 -2.69 4.57
N PRO A 105 -12.59 -3.94 4.09
CA PRO A 105 -12.57 -4.24 2.67
C PRO A 105 -13.67 -3.47 1.93
N LEU A 106 -13.35 -2.97 0.72
CA LEU A 106 -14.36 -2.39 -0.15
C LEU A 106 -15.25 -3.50 -0.73
N PRO A 107 -16.58 -3.28 -0.79
CA PRO A 107 -17.50 -4.23 -1.40
C PRO A 107 -17.24 -4.38 -2.91
N GLY A 108 -17.53 -5.56 -3.43
CA GLY A 108 -17.39 -5.89 -4.86
C GLY A 108 -16.00 -6.36 -5.30
N THR A 109 -15.84 -6.52 -6.62
CA THR A 109 -14.60 -7.03 -7.24
C THR A 109 -13.53 -5.95 -7.37
N PRO A 110 -12.24 -6.24 -7.06
CA PRO A 110 -11.17 -5.25 -7.17
C PRO A 110 -11.06 -4.65 -8.57
N ALA A 111 -10.81 -3.33 -8.64
CA ALA A 111 -10.68 -2.64 -9.93
C ALA A 111 -9.51 -3.19 -10.75
N ARG A 112 -9.78 -3.46 -12.03
CA ARG A 112 -8.80 -3.93 -13.02
C ARG A 112 -8.35 -2.81 -13.96
N THR A 113 -9.13 -1.75 -14.07
CA THR A 113 -8.85 -0.58 -14.90
C THR A 113 -8.90 0.71 -14.08
N LEU A 114 -8.26 1.77 -14.58
CA LEU A 114 -8.32 3.09 -13.97
C LEU A 114 -9.76 3.62 -13.91
N ALA A 115 -10.54 3.43 -14.97
CA ALA A 115 -11.95 3.83 -15.04
C ALA A 115 -12.81 3.15 -13.96
N GLN A 116 -12.59 1.85 -13.69
CA GLN A 116 -13.28 1.15 -12.61
C GLN A 116 -12.91 1.71 -11.23
N LEU A 117 -11.65 2.11 -11.04
CA LEU A 117 -11.20 2.72 -9.80
C LEU A 117 -11.81 4.11 -9.61
N GLN A 118 -11.93 4.90 -10.68
CA GLN A 118 -12.58 6.21 -10.68
C GLN A 118 -14.09 6.10 -10.44
N ALA A 119 -14.78 5.12 -11.04
CA ALA A 119 -16.20 4.89 -10.80
C ALA A 119 -16.50 4.56 -9.32
N ARG A 120 -15.59 3.84 -8.65
CA ARG A 120 -15.68 3.56 -7.20
C ARG A 120 -15.53 4.81 -6.34
N LEU A 121 -14.76 5.80 -6.80
CA LEU A 121 -14.65 7.10 -6.13
C LEU A 121 -15.93 7.91 -6.30
N ALA A 122 -16.47 7.97 -7.53
CA ALA A 122 -17.70 8.69 -7.84
C ALA A 122 -18.89 8.18 -7.00
N LEU A 123 -19.09 6.85 -6.96
CA LEU A 123 -20.15 6.21 -6.18
C LEU A 123 -20.15 6.54 -4.68
N ARG A 124 -19.01 6.95 -4.10
CA ARG A 124 -18.91 7.35 -2.69
C ARG A 124 -18.94 8.87 -2.49
N GLY A 125 -18.56 9.65 -3.50
CA GLY A 125 -18.76 11.11 -3.48
C GLY A 125 -20.25 11.46 -3.41
N ASP A 126 -21.08 10.68 -4.10
CA ASP A 126 -22.52 10.91 -4.18
C ASP A 126 -23.28 10.56 -2.88
N THR A 127 -22.71 9.71 -2.01
CA THR A 127 -23.35 9.34 -0.74
C THR A 127 -23.21 10.38 0.38
N CYS A 128 -22.59 11.53 0.11
CA CYS A 128 -22.39 12.61 1.09
C CYS A 128 -23.31 13.83 0.87
N THR A 129 -24.28 13.75 -0.04
CA THR A 129 -25.15 14.90 -0.40
C THR A 129 -26.62 14.73 0.00
N ASP A 130 -26.92 13.81 0.91
CA ASP A 130 -28.28 13.66 1.43
C ASP A 130 -28.20 13.21 2.90
N GLN A 131 -28.15 14.18 3.81
CA GLN A 131 -28.90 14.16 5.08
C GLN A 131 -29.02 15.61 5.56
N LEU A 132 -30.26 16.10 5.47
CA LEU A 132 -30.81 17.36 5.98
C LEU A 132 -30.67 17.52 7.50
#